data_AF-F1AGC9-F1
#
_entry.id   AF-F1AGC9-F1
#
_cell.length_a   1.000
_cell.length_b   1.000
_cell.length_c   1.000
_cell.angle_alpha   90.00
_cell.angle_beta   90.00
_cell.angle_gamma   90.00
#
_symmetry.space_group_name_H-M   'P 1'
#
loop_
_entity.id
_entity.type
_entity.pdbx_description
1 polymer ?
#
loop_
_entity_poly.entity_id
_entity_poly.type
_entity_poly.pdbx_seq_one_letter_code
_entity_poly.pdbx_strand_id
1 'polypeptide(L)'
;MADDAKQKALDEKERKKAEVRARLEAAAAGKKAKKGFMTPARKKKLRTLLRKKAAEELKREQERKAEERKKTIASRCGPQKNLDGINEAELINICKEYHDRIAELEGQKYDMEFQARHKEYKINELNIQVSDLRGKFVKPVLKKVSRFEYGKFEKLMRAAKKADNDFRTNLKSVGPSTKYKLEDDVKESKPEWAAGVKEAAKKGEE
;
A
#
# COMPACT_ATOMS: atom_id res chain seq x y z
N MET A 1 -7.05 -13.08 -74.13
CA MET A 1 -5.62 -12.69 -74.05
C MET A 1 -5.36 -11.52 -73.09
N ALA A 2 -6.25 -10.52 -72.96
CA ALA A 2 -6.03 -9.37 -72.08
C ALA A 2 -6.31 -9.63 -70.57
N ASP A 3 -7.25 -10.52 -70.24
CA ASP A 3 -7.61 -10.79 -68.84
C ASP A 3 -6.62 -11.70 -68.11
N ASP A 4 -5.98 -12.63 -68.83
CA ASP A 4 -4.96 -13.52 -68.27
C ASP A 4 -3.68 -12.77 -67.85
N ALA A 5 -3.34 -11.69 -68.57
CA ALA A 5 -2.23 -10.81 -68.24
C ALA A 5 -2.51 -9.93 -67.00
N LYS A 6 -3.78 -9.51 -66.81
CA LYS A 6 -4.19 -8.76 -65.62
C LYS A 6 -4.19 -9.64 -64.38
N GLN A 7 -4.62 -10.89 -64.51
CA GLN A 7 -4.61 -11.85 -63.40
C GLN A 7 -3.18 -12.14 -62.95
N LYS A 8 -2.26 -12.40 -63.88
CA LYS A 8 -0.83 -12.60 -63.58
C LYS A 8 -0.19 -11.38 -62.89
N ALA A 9 -0.57 -10.17 -63.29
CA ALA A 9 -0.07 -8.94 -62.65
C ALA A 9 -0.61 -8.73 -61.22
N LEU A 10 -1.83 -9.20 -60.93
CA LEU A 10 -2.40 -9.17 -59.57
C LEU A 10 -1.74 -10.23 -58.68
N ASP A 11 -1.52 -11.43 -59.21
CA ASP A 11 -0.85 -12.52 -58.50
C ASP A 11 0.60 -12.15 -58.17
N GLU A 12 1.30 -11.47 -59.07
CA GLU A 12 2.67 -10.99 -58.81
C GLU A 12 2.70 -9.89 -57.73
N LYS A 13 1.69 -9.00 -57.70
CA LYS A 13 1.55 -7.98 -56.65
C LYS A 13 1.24 -8.59 -55.29
N GLU A 14 0.35 -9.59 -55.23
CA GLU A 14 0.03 -10.30 -53.98
C GLU A 14 1.22 -11.12 -53.49
N ARG A 15 2.02 -11.74 -54.38
CA ARG A 15 3.28 -12.39 -53.99
C ARG A 15 4.29 -11.42 -53.40
N LYS A 16 4.51 -10.26 -54.03
CA LYS A 16 5.41 -9.21 -53.50
C LYS A 16 4.92 -8.68 -52.15
N LYS A 17 3.61 -8.51 -51.98
CA LYS A 17 3.00 -8.08 -50.71
C LYS A 17 3.12 -9.13 -49.61
N ALA A 18 2.92 -10.41 -49.95
CA ALA A 18 3.11 -11.53 -49.03
C ALA A 18 4.58 -11.68 -48.60
N GLU A 19 5.52 -11.48 -49.51
CA GLU A 19 6.96 -11.50 -49.22
C GLU A 19 7.37 -10.34 -48.29
N VAL A 20 6.86 -9.12 -48.54
CA VAL A 20 7.09 -7.97 -47.66
C VAL A 20 6.48 -8.21 -46.28
N ARG A 21 5.28 -8.79 -46.22
CA ARG A 21 4.64 -9.15 -44.95
C ARG A 21 5.42 -10.23 -44.19
N ALA A 22 5.88 -11.27 -44.87
CA ALA A 22 6.71 -12.32 -44.29
C ALA A 22 8.06 -11.77 -43.80
N ARG A 23 8.67 -10.83 -44.54
CA ARG A 23 9.90 -10.15 -44.13
C ARG A 23 9.69 -9.24 -42.91
N LEU A 24 8.57 -8.53 -42.84
CA LEU A 24 8.19 -7.72 -41.67
C LEU A 24 7.89 -8.60 -40.45
N GLU A 25 7.25 -9.75 -40.66
CA GLU A 25 6.92 -10.72 -39.61
C GLU A 25 8.18 -11.43 -39.07
N ALA A 26 9.11 -11.83 -39.94
CA ALA A 26 10.41 -12.38 -39.56
C ALA A 26 11.27 -11.36 -38.80
N ALA A 27 11.25 -10.08 -39.22
CA ALA A 27 11.91 -9.00 -38.50
C ALA A 27 11.26 -8.70 -37.12
N ALA A 28 9.95 -8.91 -36.99
CA ALA A 28 9.24 -8.81 -35.72
C ALA A 28 9.50 -10.03 -34.80
N ALA A 29 9.65 -11.22 -35.37
CA ALA A 29 9.98 -12.45 -34.65
C ALA A 29 11.40 -12.41 -34.04
N GLY A 30 12.38 -11.85 -34.77
CA GLY A 30 13.75 -11.63 -34.27
C GLY A 30 13.82 -10.62 -33.11
N LYS A 31 12.81 -9.75 -32.96
CA LYS A 31 12.68 -8.82 -31.82
C LYS A 31 11.97 -9.40 -30.60
N LYS A 32 11.54 -10.68 -30.61
CA LYS A 32 11.22 -11.43 -29.38
C LYS A 32 12.50 -11.83 -28.64
N ALA A 33 13.46 -10.91 -28.59
CA ALA A 33 14.71 -11.04 -27.90
C ALA A 33 14.43 -11.19 -26.40
N LYS A 34 14.70 -12.39 -25.92
CA LYS A 34 14.94 -12.77 -24.53
C LYS A 34 13.74 -12.53 -23.61
N LYS A 35 13.05 -13.64 -23.33
CA LYS A 35 12.18 -13.88 -22.17
C LYS A 35 13.01 -13.63 -20.90
N GLY A 36 13.26 -12.36 -20.60
CA GLY A 36 14.07 -11.91 -19.48
C GLY A 36 13.52 -12.49 -18.19
N PHE A 37 14.43 -12.78 -17.27
CA PHE A 37 14.30 -13.43 -15.96
C PHE A 37 13.06 -13.09 -15.09
N MET A 38 12.18 -12.16 -15.49
CA MET A 38 10.82 -12.05 -14.98
C MET A 38 9.85 -11.36 -15.94
N THR A 39 8.57 -11.77 -15.90
CA THR A 39 7.51 -11.02 -16.56
C THR A 39 7.38 -9.62 -15.93
N PRO A 40 7.12 -8.55 -16.71
CA PRO A 40 6.94 -7.20 -16.18
C PRO A 40 5.89 -7.12 -15.07
N ALA A 41 4.82 -7.92 -15.17
CA ALA A 41 3.79 -8.05 -14.15
C ALA A 41 4.34 -8.62 -12.83
N ARG A 42 5.15 -9.68 -12.88
CA ARG A 42 5.77 -10.26 -11.67
C ARG A 42 6.80 -9.32 -11.05
N LYS A 43 7.58 -8.59 -11.86
CA LYS A 43 8.51 -7.55 -11.38
C LYS A 43 7.77 -6.42 -10.66
N LYS A 44 6.62 -5.96 -11.19
CA LYS A 44 5.77 -4.96 -10.55
C LYS A 44 5.21 -5.48 -9.22
N LYS A 45 4.66 -6.69 -9.20
CA LYS A 45 4.13 -7.34 -7.97
C LYS A 45 5.22 -7.46 -6.90
N LEU A 46 6.43 -7.89 -7.27
CA LEU A 46 7.56 -8.00 -6.35
C LEU A 46 7.97 -6.66 -5.75
N ARG A 47 8.08 -5.60 -6.55
CA ARG A 47 8.37 -4.24 -6.05
C ARG A 47 7.30 -3.76 -5.06
N THR A 48 6.03 -4.06 -5.32
CA THR A 48 4.95 -3.73 -4.38
C THR A 48 5.10 -4.50 -3.07
N LEU A 49 5.38 -5.81 -3.13
CA LEU A 49 5.60 -6.62 -1.94
C LEU A 49 6.80 -6.14 -1.12
N LEU A 50 7.91 -5.76 -1.78
CA LEU A 50 9.09 -5.21 -1.11
C LEU A 50 8.78 -3.90 -0.38
N ARG A 51 8.03 -2.97 -1.00
CA ARG A 51 7.62 -1.73 -0.32
C ARG A 51 6.66 -1.99 0.82
N LYS A 52 5.73 -2.94 0.68
CA LYS A 52 4.82 -3.34 1.76
C LYS A 52 5.60 -3.91 2.94
N LYS A 53 6.53 -4.83 2.69
CA LYS A 53 7.41 -5.40 3.71
C LYS A 53 8.27 -4.33 4.37
N ALA A 54 8.85 -3.42 3.59
CA ALA A 54 9.64 -2.31 4.14
C ALA A 54 8.80 -1.37 5.02
N ALA A 55 7.55 -1.08 4.64
CA ALA A 55 6.65 -0.27 5.46
C ALA A 55 6.24 -0.98 6.75
N GLU A 56 5.96 -2.29 6.68
CA GLU A 56 5.64 -3.12 7.85
C GLU A 56 6.84 -3.21 8.81
N GLU A 57 8.04 -3.42 8.28
CA GLU A 57 9.27 -3.49 9.06
C GLU A 57 9.62 -2.15 9.71
N LEU A 58 9.42 -1.03 9.00
CA LEU A 58 9.57 0.31 9.55
C LEU A 58 8.60 0.55 10.71
N LYS A 59 7.34 0.12 10.59
CA LYS A 59 6.36 0.24 11.68
C LYS A 59 6.75 -0.61 12.88
N ARG A 60 7.18 -1.85 12.65
CA ARG A 60 7.66 -2.75 13.71
C ARG A 60 8.89 -2.19 14.43
N GLU A 61 9.81 -1.57 13.71
CA GLU A 61 10.97 -0.90 14.31
C GLU A 61 10.54 0.30 15.18
N GLN A 62 9.59 1.12 14.70
CA GLN A 62 9.06 2.23 15.47
C GLN A 62 8.41 1.77 16.78
N GLU A 63 7.62 0.70 16.73
CA GLU A 63 7.00 0.09 17.92
C GLU A 63 8.07 -0.44 18.89
N ARG A 64 9.08 -1.17 18.39
CA ARG A 64 10.21 -1.64 19.21
C ARG A 64 10.95 -0.49 19.88
N LYS A 65 11.26 0.57 19.13
CA LYS A 65 11.95 1.76 19.63
C LYS A 65 11.11 2.51 20.67
N ALA A 66 9.77 2.55 20.51
CA ALA A 66 8.86 3.13 21.48
C ALA A 66 8.82 2.33 22.79
N GLU A 67 8.79 1.00 22.70
CA GLU A 67 8.85 0.10 23.86
C GLU A 67 10.20 0.21 24.58
N GLU A 68 11.32 0.21 23.84
CA GLU A 68 12.67 0.43 24.39
C GLU A 68 12.78 1.79 25.08
N ARG A 69 12.20 2.84 24.47
CA ARG A 69 12.11 4.17 25.10
C ARG A 69 11.34 4.12 26.41
N LYS A 70 10.18 3.45 26.43
CA LYS A 70 9.36 3.30 27.64
C LYS A 70 10.12 2.54 28.74
N LYS A 71 10.79 1.43 28.39
CA LYS A 71 11.64 0.66 29.30
C LYS A 71 12.81 1.48 29.85
N THR A 72 13.45 2.27 28.99
CA THR A 72 14.56 3.15 29.38
C THR A 72 14.09 4.24 30.35
N ILE A 73 12.94 4.87 30.08
CA ILE A 73 12.36 5.88 30.98
C ILE A 73 12.02 5.26 32.34
N ALA A 74 11.36 4.10 32.34
CA ALA A 74 11.03 3.39 33.59
C ALA A 74 12.29 3.05 34.41
N SER A 75 13.35 2.58 33.75
CA SER A 75 14.62 2.27 34.41
C SER A 75 15.37 3.51 34.92
N ARG A 76 15.29 4.65 34.23
CA ARG A 76 15.99 5.88 34.61
C ARG A 76 15.26 6.67 35.70
N CYS A 77 13.94 6.79 35.58
CA CYS A 77 13.12 7.56 36.50
C CYS A 77 12.81 6.79 37.79
N GLY A 78 12.77 5.45 37.73
CA GLY A 78 12.41 4.62 38.88
C GLY A 78 10.94 4.80 39.32
N PRO A 79 10.51 4.10 40.38
CA PRO A 79 9.22 4.35 41.00
C PRO A 79 9.19 5.71 41.69
N GLN A 80 8.00 6.29 41.84
CA GLN A 80 7.81 7.51 42.63
C GLN A 80 8.33 7.30 44.07
N LYS A 81 8.98 8.32 44.63
CA LYS A 81 9.35 8.30 46.05
C LYS A 81 8.08 8.23 46.89
N ASN A 82 8.06 7.34 47.87
CA ASN A 82 6.92 7.22 48.79
C ASN A 82 6.86 8.46 49.68
N LEU A 83 5.71 9.11 49.71
CA LEU A 83 5.49 10.34 50.49
C LEU A 83 4.65 10.09 51.76
N ASP A 84 4.23 8.84 52.00
CA ASP A 84 3.42 8.51 53.17
C ASP A 84 4.30 8.40 54.42
N GLY A 85 3.99 9.24 55.42
CA GLY A 85 4.62 9.17 56.75
C GLY A 85 6.01 9.79 56.88
N ILE A 86 6.50 10.53 55.88
CA ILE A 86 7.79 11.23 55.93
C ILE A 86 7.73 12.53 56.75
N ASN A 87 8.85 12.85 57.39
CA ASN A 87 9.03 14.09 58.15
C ASN A 87 9.32 15.29 57.22
N GLU A 88 9.07 16.52 57.69
CA GLU A 88 9.29 17.75 56.92
C GLU A 88 10.76 17.89 56.46
N ALA A 89 11.71 17.55 57.32
CA ALA A 89 13.13 17.59 56.99
C ALA A 89 13.50 16.61 55.85
N GLU A 90 12.87 15.43 55.81
CA GLU A 90 13.10 14.43 54.77
C GLU A 90 12.47 14.88 53.44
N LEU A 91 11.30 15.52 53.50
CA LEU A 91 10.65 16.11 52.33
C LEU A 91 11.53 17.20 51.69
N ILE A 92 12.12 18.09 52.50
CA ILE A 92 13.04 19.13 52.02
C ILE A 92 14.27 18.51 51.34
N ASN A 93 14.83 17.45 51.91
CA ASN A 93 15.98 16.75 51.32
C ASN A 93 15.63 16.12 49.97
N ILE A 94 14.44 15.50 49.85
CA ILE A 94 13.96 14.93 48.58
C ILE A 94 13.81 16.02 47.52
N CYS A 95 13.26 17.19 47.86
CA CYS A 95 13.12 18.32 46.94
C CYS A 95 14.47 18.83 46.43
N LYS A 96 15.47 18.94 47.31
CA LYS A 96 16.84 19.35 46.94
C LYS A 96 17.49 18.34 46.00
N GLU A 97 17.39 17.04 46.31
CA GLU A 97 17.94 15.98 45.47
C GLU A 97 17.33 15.99 44.06
N TYR A 98 16.01 16.18 43.95
CA TYR A 98 15.36 16.31 42.63
C TYR A 98 15.81 17.55 41.88
N HIS A 99 15.96 18.68 42.56
CA HIS A 99 16.44 19.91 41.94
C HIS A 99 17.86 19.75 41.37
N ASP A 100 18.79 19.20 42.16
CA ASP A 100 20.17 18.97 41.73
C ASP A 100 20.23 18.01 40.54
N ARG A 101 19.42 16.94 40.59
CA ARG A 101 19.30 15.98 39.49
C ARG A 101 18.73 16.60 38.22
N ILE A 102 17.75 17.52 38.33
CA ILE A 102 17.21 18.24 37.17
C ILE A 102 18.29 19.11 36.54
N ALA A 103 19.04 19.87 37.35
CA ALA A 103 20.11 20.73 36.85
C ALA A 103 21.18 19.93 36.07
N GLU A 104 21.59 18.77 36.59
CA GLU A 104 22.52 17.87 35.87
C GLU A 104 21.93 17.37 34.55
N LEU A 105 20.68 16.90 34.57
CA LEU A 105 20.00 16.39 33.38
C LEU A 105 19.79 17.46 32.30
N GLU A 106 19.56 18.71 32.69
CA GLU A 106 19.47 19.83 31.77
C GLU A 106 20.80 20.10 31.06
N GLY A 107 21.92 20.05 31.78
CA GLY A 107 23.26 20.13 31.18
C GLY A 107 23.52 19.01 30.17
N GLN A 108 23.27 17.76 30.57
CA GLN A 108 23.43 16.59 29.68
C GLN A 108 22.52 16.68 28.45
N LYS A 109 21.28 17.16 28.62
CA LYS A 109 20.34 17.39 27.52
C LYS A 109 20.88 18.43 26.55
N TYR A 110 21.40 19.54 27.04
CA TYR A 110 21.97 20.60 26.20
C TYR A 110 23.11 20.06 25.33
N ASP A 111 24.03 19.32 25.91
CA ASP A 111 25.17 18.73 25.17
C ASP A 111 24.69 17.77 24.07
N MET A 112 23.72 16.90 24.38
CA MET A 112 23.14 15.99 23.39
C MET A 112 22.42 16.74 22.26
N GLU A 113 21.66 17.79 22.59
CA GLU A 113 20.97 18.61 21.61
C GLU A 113 21.95 19.38 20.71
N PHE A 114 23.03 19.92 21.29
CA PHE A 114 24.07 20.60 20.54
C PHE A 114 24.74 19.64 19.54
N GLN A 115 25.11 18.43 19.99
CA GLN A 115 25.66 17.40 19.10
C GLN A 115 24.68 16.98 18.01
N ALA A 116 23.38 16.86 18.31
CA ALA A 116 22.36 16.55 17.32
C ALA A 116 22.24 17.65 16.26
N ARG A 117 22.20 18.93 16.68
CA ARG A 117 22.19 20.10 15.80
C ARG A 117 23.43 20.15 14.91
N HIS A 118 24.61 19.89 15.46
CA HIS A 118 25.85 19.84 14.68
C HIS A 118 25.83 18.75 13.61
N LYS A 119 25.34 17.55 13.96
CA LYS A 119 25.17 16.45 12.98
C LYS A 119 24.16 16.81 11.90
N GLU A 120 23.04 17.44 12.26
CA GLU A 120 22.03 17.90 11.30
C GLU A 120 22.61 18.94 10.32
N TYR A 121 23.38 19.92 10.84
CA TYR A 121 24.09 20.88 10.01
C TYR A 121 25.04 20.17 9.03
N LYS A 122 25.81 19.19 9.51
CA LYS A 122 26.74 18.43 8.66
C LYS A 122 26.01 17.61 7.58
N ILE A 123 24.89 16.98 7.93
CA ILE A 123 24.05 16.26 6.96
C ILE A 123 23.52 17.22 5.90
N ASN A 124 23.06 18.41 6.29
CA ASN A 124 22.58 19.42 5.35
C ASN A 124 23.70 19.89 4.41
N GLU A 125 24.89 20.17 4.95
CA GLU A 125 26.07 20.53 4.14
C GLU A 125 26.41 19.42 3.12
N LEU A 126 26.47 18.16 3.56
CA LEU A 126 26.74 17.02 2.70
C LEU A 126 25.64 16.83 1.63
N ASN A 127 24.36 17.03 1.99
CA ASN A 127 23.26 16.98 1.03
C ASN A 127 23.38 18.05 -0.06
N ILE A 128 23.80 19.27 0.30
CA ILE A 128 24.07 20.34 -0.66
C ILE A 128 25.22 19.93 -1.59
N GLN A 129 26.34 19.43 -1.04
CA GLN A 129 27.49 18.98 -1.83
C GLN A 129 27.09 17.86 -2.81
N VAL A 130 26.33 16.86 -2.36
CA VAL A 130 25.82 15.77 -3.22
C VAL A 130 24.91 16.31 -4.32
N SER A 131 24.06 17.29 -4.00
CA SER A 131 23.18 17.93 -4.98
C SER A 131 23.96 18.71 -6.04
N ASP A 132 24.99 19.45 -5.63
CA ASP A 132 25.83 20.24 -6.53
C ASP A 132 26.69 19.33 -7.43
N LEU A 133 27.20 18.22 -6.91
CA LEU A 133 27.90 17.18 -7.66
C LEU A 133 27.01 16.47 -8.69
N ARG A 134 25.74 16.23 -8.35
CA ARG A 134 24.74 15.68 -9.29
C ARG A 134 24.38 16.67 -10.41
N GLY A 135 24.81 17.93 -10.27
CA GLY A 135 24.54 19.04 -11.17
C GLY A 135 23.21 19.71 -10.83
N LYS A 136 23.27 21.02 -10.51
CA LYS A 136 22.06 21.87 -10.31
C LYS A 136 21.10 21.82 -11.51
N PHE A 137 21.63 21.48 -12.69
CA PHE A 137 20.91 21.41 -13.95
C PHE A 137 20.90 19.98 -14.52
N VAL A 138 20.38 19.01 -13.77
CA VAL A 138 19.94 17.75 -14.39
C VAL A 138 18.76 18.11 -15.29
N LYS A 139 19.02 18.33 -16.59
CA LYS A 139 17.98 18.62 -17.58
C LYS A 139 16.92 17.50 -17.48
N PRO A 140 15.72 17.80 -16.97
CA PRO A 140 14.68 16.79 -16.90
C PRO A 140 14.44 16.31 -18.32
N VAL A 141 14.53 15.00 -18.57
CA VAL A 141 14.19 14.45 -19.88
C VAL A 141 12.74 14.81 -20.17
N LEU A 142 12.54 15.81 -21.04
CA LEU A 142 11.24 16.32 -21.43
C LEU A 142 10.49 15.18 -22.13
N LYS A 143 9.61 14.52 -21.38
CA LYS A 143 8.72 13.50 -21.95
C LYS A 143 7.65 14.25 -22.75
N LYS A 144 7.44 13.87 -24.02
CA LYS A 144 6.34 14.42 -24.82
C LYS A 144 5.02 13.98 -24.19
N VAL A 145 4.48 14.83 -23.33
CA VAL A 145 3.17 14.62 -22.70
C VAL A 145 2.12 15.19 -23.65
N SER A 146 1.27 14.33 -24.23
CA SER A 146 0.12 14.88 -24.95
C SER A 146 -0.83 15.52 -23.92
N ARG A 147 -1.29 16.74 -24.20
CA ARG A 147 -2.27 17.45 -23.35
C ARG A 147 -3.56 16.63 -23.13
N PHE A 148 -3.83 15.69 -24.03
CA PHE A 148 -5.01 14.82 -24.02
C PHE A 148 -4.91 13.65 -23.03
N GLU A 149 -3.70 13.12 -22.79
CA GLU A 149 -3.48 11.99 -21.88
C GLU A 149 -3.59 12.39 -20.40
N TYR A 150 -3.03 13.54 -20.00
CA TYR A 150 -3.07 13.96 -18.59
C TYR A 150 -4.47 14.40 -18.14
N GLY A 151 -5.17 15.22 -18.94
CA GLY A 151 -6.48 15.75 -18.55
C GLY A 151 -7.60 14.71 -18.49
N LYS A 152 -7.54 13.68 -19.34
CA LYS A 152 -8.53 12.60 -19.35
C LYS A 152 -8.20 11.53 -18.32
N PHE A 153 -6.92 11.17 -18.17
CA PHE A 153 -6.48 10.18 -17.18
C PHE A 153 -6.58 10.70 -15.75
N GLU A 154 -6.32 11.98 -15.49
CA GLU A 154 -6.45 12.56 -14.15
C GLU A 154 -7.92 12.73 -13.75
N LYS A 155 -8.81 13.12 -14.67
CA LYS A 155 -10.26 13.09 -14.44
C LYS A 155 -10.77 11.65 -14.22
N LEU A 156 -10.28 10.68 -14.98
CA LEU A 156 -10.60 9.27 -14.76
C LEU A 156 -10.04 8.73 -13.44
N MET A 157 -8.82 9.08 -13.05
CA MET A 157 -8.21 8.67 -11.78
C MET A 157 -8.86 9.36 -10.59
N ARG A 158 -9.30 10.61 -10.73
CA ARG A 158 -10.06 11.32 -9.69
C ARG A 158 -11.46 10.76 -9.56
N ALA A 159 -12.10 10.38 -10.67
CA ALA A 159 -13.34 9.63 -10.67
C ALA A 159 -13.16 8.21 -10.06
N ALA A 160 -12.06 7.52 -10.38
CA ALA A 160 -11.73 6.17 -9.87
C ALA A 160 -11.13 6.15 -8.45
N LYS A 161 -10.69 7.29 -7.91
CA LYS A 161 -10.30 7.46 -6.50
C LYS A 161 -11.46 7.95 -5.63
N LYS A 162 -12.42 8.69 -6.19
CA LYS A 162 -13.69 9.05 -5.53
C LYS A 162 -14.67 7.89 -5.53
N ALA A 163 -14.72 7.13 -6.63
CA ALA A 163 -15.29 5.79 -6.63
C ALA A 163 -14.23 4.89 -6.00
N ASP A 164 -14.21 4.84 -4.67
CA ASP A 164 -13.70 3.66 -3.98
C ASP A 164 -14.53 2.49 -4.55
N ASN A 165 -14.02 1.92 -5.65
CA ASN A 165 -14.63 0.82 -6.37
C ASN A 165 -14.35 -0.43 -5.54
N ASP A 166 -14.89 -0.44 -4.33
CA ASP A 166 -15.19 -1.69 -3.69
C ASP A 166 -16.33 -2.32 -4.49
N PHE A 167 -15.98 -3.06 -5.54
CA PHE A 167 -16.92 -3.82 -6.34
C PHE A 167 -17.76 -4.79 -5.48
N ARG A 168 -17.41 -5.00 -4.20
CA ARG A 168 -18.20 -5.79 -3.24
C ARG A 168 -19.40 -5.03 -2.68
N THR A 169 -19.36 -3.69 -2.59
CA THR A 169 -20.48 -2.91 -2.03
C THR A 169 -21.62 -2.71 -3.04
N ASN A 170 -21.29 -2.62 -4.33
CA ASN A 170 -22.27 -2.57 -5.42
C ASN A 170 -22.71 -3.96 -5.92
N LEU A 171 -22.11 -5.03 -5.43
CA LEU A 171 -22.65 -6.38 -5.64
C LEU A 171 -23.80 -6.58 -4.65
N LYS A 172 -25.01 -6.82 -5.15
CA LYS A 172 -26.09 -7.39 -4.33
C LYS A 172 -25.55 -8.70 -3.76
N SER A 173 -25.23 -8.77 -2.47
CA SER A 173 -25.02 -10.06 -1.83
C SER A 173 -26.35 -10.79 -1.95
N VAL A 174 -26.39 -11.84 -2.76
CA VAL A 174 -27.51 -12.77 -2.70
C VAL A 174 -27.54 -13.25 -1.25
N GLY A 175 -28.59 -12.88 -0.52
CA GLY A 175 -28.84 -13.45 0.79
C GLY A 175 -28.87 -14.98 0.68
N PRO A 176 -28.77 -15.71 1.80
CA PRO A 176 -28.70 -17.18 1.83
C PRO A 176 -29.80 -17.90 1.03
N SER A 177 -30.86 -17.19 0.66
CA SER A 177 -31.95 -17.67 -0.18
C SER A 177 -31.83 -17.13 -1.61
N THR A 178 -31.20 -17.87 -2.52
CA THR A 178 -31.71 -17.97 -3.91
C THR A 178 -31.02 -19.11 -4.67
N LYS A 179 -31.70 -20.26 -4.67
CA LYS A 179 -31.94 -21.14 -5.82
C LYS A 179 -30.77 -21.79 -6.57
N TYR A 180 -29.55 -21.80 -6.03
CA TYR A 180 -28.44 -22.64 -6.54
C TYR A 180 -27.53 -23.18 -5.42
N LYS A 181 -28.11 -23.67 -4.32
CA LYS A 181 -27.41 -24.64 -3.46
C LYS A 181 -27.61 -26.02 -4.06
N LEU A 182 -26.50 -26.73 -4.28
CA LEU A 182 -26.47 -28.18 -4.55
C LEU A 182 -27.35 -28.87 -3.49
N GLU A 183 -28.21 -29.79 -3.92
CA GLU A 183 -29.33 -30.38 -3.15
C GLU A 183 -28.93 -31.13 -1.85
N ASP A 184 -27.64 -31.20 -1.50
CA ASP A 184 -27.12 -31.95 -0.35
C ASP A 184 -27.11 -31.18 0.99
N ASP A 185 -27.57 -29.92 1.05
CA ASP A 185 -27.39 -29.09 2.26
C ASP A 185 -28.59 -28.19 2.61
N VAL A 186 -29.79 -28.74 2.45
CA VAL A 186 -31.03 -28.17 3.00
C VAL A 186 -31.59 -29.17 4.02
N LYS A 187 -31.29 -28.95 5.31
CA LYS A 187 -32.08 -29.55 6.39
C LYS A 187 -33.53 -29.10 6.22
N GLU A 188 -34.40 -30.03 5.85
CA GLU A 188 -35.84 -29.86 5.72
C GLU A 188 -36.43 -29.35 7.05
N SER A 189 -36.59 -28.03 7.14
CA SER A 189 -37.46 -27.41 8.14
C SER A 189 -38.83 -27.24 7.50
N LYS A 190 -39.83 -27.93 8.06
CA LYS A 190 -41.20 -27.90 7.55
C LYS A 190 -41.72 -26.45 7.51
N PRO A 191 -42.33 -26.01 6.41
CA PRO A 191 -42.80 -24.64 6.26
C PRO A 191 -44.02 -24.33 7.14
N GLU A 192 -44.12 -23.08 7.59
CA GLU A 192 -45.02 -22.60 8.66
C GLU A 192 -46.53 -22.72 8.36
N TRP A 193 -46.93 -22.88 7.09
CA TRP A 193 -48.32 -23.15 6.70
C TRP A 193 -48.76 -24.60 7.01
N ALA A 194 -47.84 -25.51 7.30
CA ALA A 194 -48.14 -26.88 7.73
C ALA A 194 -48.42 -27.00 9.25
N ALA A 195 -48.35 -25.90 10.01
CA ALA A 195 -48.61 -25.86 11.45
C ALA A 195 -50.02 -25.33 11.82
N GLY A 196 -50.92 -25.19 10.84
CA GLY A 196 -52.19 -24.46 10.99
C GLY A 196 -53.48 -25.30 11.04
N VAL A 197 -53.47 -26.56 11.49
CA VAL A 197 -54.72 -27.38 11.59
C VAL A 197 -54.84 -28.15 12.92
N LYS A 198 -54.37 -27.59 14.04
CA LYS A 198 -54.62 -28.20 15.38
C LYS A 198 -55.16 -27.27 16.47
N GLU A 199 -55.46 -26.01 16.18
CA GLU A 199 -56.05 -25.07 17.15
C GLU A 199 -57.50 -24.63 16.86
N ALA A 200 -58.21 -25.29 15.92
CA ALA A 200 -59.63 -25.03 15.66
C ALA A 200 -60.58 -26.14 16.13
N ALA A 201 -60.11 -27.08 16.95
CA ALA A 201 -60.92 -28.21 17.47
C ALA A 201 -61.00 -28.24 19.02
N LYS A 202 -60.66 -27.15 19.72
CA LYS A 202 -60.74 -27.12 21.21
C LYS A 202 -61.23 -25.80 21.83
N LYS A 203 -62.05 -25.03 21.09
CA LYS A 203 -62.89 -23.96 21.66
C LYS A 203 -64.29 -24.02 21.06
N GLY A 204 -64.99 -25.07 21.47
CA GLY A 204 -66.45 -25.17 21.49
C GLY A 204 -66.81 -25.62 22.89
N GLU A 205 -66.65 -24.72 23.85
CA GLU A 205 -67.24 -24.80 25.19
C GLU A 205 -67.66 -23.36 25.51
N GLU A 206 -68.95 -23.24 25.80
CA GLU A 206 -69.82 -22.05 25.93
C GLU A 206 -70.37 -21.42 24.63
#